data_AF-A0A838DSQ9-F1
#
_entry.id   AF-A0A838DSQ9-F1
#
_cell.length_a   1.000
_cell.length_b   1.000
_cell.length_c   1.000
_cell.angle_alpha   90.00
_cell.angle_beta   90.00
_cell.angle_gamma   90.00
#
_symmetry.space_group_name_H-M   'P 1'
#
loop_
_entity.id
_entity.type
_entity.pdbx_description
1 polymer ?
#
loop_
_entity_poly.entity_id
_entity_poly.type
_entity_poly.pdbx_seq_one_letter_code
_entity_poly.pdbx_strand_id
1 'polypeptide(L)'
;HQERQVYHVSHEIDEMATMMRLLAEHAAKLSQIASEAVDVTSKGQDTVDRAVDGIRRVRETTMQSARMMRRLSESGQEVNDTVVSITDLTTSMNLLALNAAIEAVRASEYGQGFAVIAQEIRALAVHSSEAARKVATHIRTVQHETTAISQSVERNTQQVVVQTDLVTQTGVELDAINIVTEQIVDLVKNIRDDAERQGKSSQMAVSSVEEISRMTSEITAHMRQMQQSLQHLVEMTDSLRSRLAVFRIAER
;
A
#
# COMPACT_ATOMS: atom_id res chain seq x y z
N HIS A 1 -1.71 60.93 17.33
CA HIS A 1 -0.68 59.91 17.04
C HIS A 1 -0.98 58.62 17.80
N GLN A 2 -1.24 58.69 19.11
CA GLN A 2 -1.70 57.54 19.92
C GLN A 2 -2.98 56.86 19.40
N GLU A 3 -4.05 57.59 19.06
CA GLU A 3 -5.25 56.97 18.47
C GLU A 3 -4.98 56.16 17.20
N ARG A 4 -4.04 56.61 16.37
CA ARG A 4 -3.60 55.86 15.17
C ARG A 4 -2.81 54.60 15.53
N GLN A 5 -2.00 54.63 16.58
CA GLN A 5 -1.25 53.46 17.04
C GLN A 5 -2.18 52.41 17.67
N VAL A 6 -3.13 52.83 18.49
CA VAL A 6 -4.16 51.94 19.05
C VAL A 6 -4.97 51.29 17.94
N TYR A 7 -5.44 52.08 16.97
CA TYR A 7 -6.19 51.56 15.82
C TYR A 7 -5.37 50.53 15.03
N HIS A 8 -4.09 50.79 14.78
CA HIS A 8 -3.21 49.86 14.08
C HIS A 8 -3.03 48.54 14.84
N VAL A 9 -2.75 48.60 16.14
CA VAL A 9 -2.57 47.40 16.97
C VAL A 9 -3.87 46.59 17.09
N SER A 10 -5.01 47.25 17.30
CA SER A 10 -6.31 46.58 17.31
C SER A 10 -6.62 45.90 15.98
N HIS A 11 -6.27 46.54 14.85
CA HIS A 11 -6.47 45.96 13.53
C HIS A 11 -5.61 44.72 13.29
N GLU A 12 -4.31 44.76 13.64
CA GLU A 12 -3.44 43.58 13.53
C GLU A 12 -3.90 42.40 14.40
N ILE A 13 -4.42 42.68 15.60
CA ILE A 13 -4.94 41.64 16.49
C ILE A 13 -6.27 41.05 15.96
N ASP A 14 -7.13 41.88 15.36
CA ASP A 14 -8.37 41.43 14.71
C ASP A 14 -8.09 40.57 13.47
N GLU A 15 -7.10 40.97 12.66
CA GLU A 15 -6.59 40.14 11.57
C GLU A 15 -6.04 38.81 12.10
N MET A 16 -5.31 38.82 13.22
CA MET A 16 -4.84 37.60 13.86
C MET A 16 -6.00 36.70 14.32
N ALA A 17 -7.06 37.25 14.90
CA ALA A 17 -8.26 36.48 15.27
C ALA A 17 -8.90 35.84 14.03
N THR A 18 -8.99 36.59 12.93
CA THR A 18 -9.53 36.10 11.65
C THR A 18 -8.69 34.97 11.07
N MET A 19 -7.36 35.12 11.07
CA MET A 19 -6.42 34.08 10.63
C MET A 19 -6.54 32.81 11.47
N MET A 20 -6.71 32.94 12.79
CA MET A 20 -6.88 31.79 13.68
C MET A 20 -8.19 31.03 13.42
N ARG A 21 -9.28 31.75 13.12
CA ARG A 21 -10.53 31.10 12.69
C ARG A 21 -10.34 30.31 11.39
N LEU A 22 -9.66 30.91 10.40
CA LEU A 22 -9.36 30.23 9.14
C LEU A 22 -8.46 29.01 9.36
N LEU A 23 -7.48 29.10 10.26
CA LEU A 23 -6.63 27.97 10.64
C LEU A 23 -7.43 26.82 11.26
N ALA A 24 -8.40 27.11 12.13
CA ALA A 24 -9.29 26.12 12.69
C ALA A 24 -10.17 25.44 11.63
N GLU A 25 -10.68 26.21 10.65
CA GLU A 25 -11.42 25.66 9.50
C GLU A 25 -10.55 24.74 8.63
N HIS A 26 -9.30 25.14 8.34
CA HIS A 26 -8.34 24.31 7.63
C HIS A 26 -8.00 23.02 8.40
N ALA A 27 -7.82 23.11 9.72
CA ALA A 27 -7.60 21.95 10.56
C ALA A 27 -8.81 20.99 10.52
N ALA A 28 -10.05 21.50 10.60
CA ALA A 28 -11.24 20.66 10.47
C ALA A 28 -11.27 19.92 9.11
N LYS A 29 -10.93 20.61 8.02
CA LYS A 29 -10.85 19.99 6.69
C LYS A 29 -9.75 18.93 6.60
N LEU A 30 -8.57 19.20 7.17
CA LEU A 30 -7.48 18.23 7.24
C LEU A 30 -7.87 16.99 8.05
N SER A 31 -8.63 17.15 9.13
CA SER A 31 -9.13 16.04 9.94
C SER A 31 -10.06 15.13 9.14
N GLN A 32 -10.92 15.72 8.29
CA GLN A 32 -11.77 14.94 7.40
C GLN A 32 -10.94 14.14 6.39
N ILE A 33 -9.96 14.79 5.73
CA ILE A 33 -9.08 14.14 4.76
C ILE A 33 -8.28 13.00 5.42
N ALA A 34 -7.77 13.21 6.64
CA ALA A 34 -7.06 12.18 7.38
C ALA A 34 -7.99 11.00 7.72
N SER A 35 -9.24 11.25 8.13
CA SER A 35 -10.23 10.19 8.36
C SER A 35 -10.54 9.41 7.08
N GLU A 36 -10.65 10.08 5.93
CA GLU A 36 -10.83 9.42 4.63
C GLU A 36 -9.60 8.56 4.27
N ALA A 37 -8.39 9.03 4.57
CA ALA A 37 -7.15 8.28 4.36
C ALA A 37 -7.08 7.01 5.22
N VAL A 38 -7.56 7.05 6.47
CA VAL A 38 -7.68 5.85 7.33
C VAL A 38 -8.61 4.81 6.69
N ASP A 39 -9.79 5.23 6.22
CA ASP A 39 -10.76 4.33 5.57
C ASP A 39 -10.19 3.72 4.28
N VAL A 40 -9.50 4.51 3.46
CA VAL A 40 -8.84 4.02 2.24
C VAL A 40 -7.72 3.03 2.57
N THR A 41 -6.90 3.34 3.56
CA THR A 41 -5.80 2.46 3.99
C THR A 41 -6.33 1.14 4.55
N SER A 42 -7.39 1.19 5.37
CA SER A 42 -8.06 0.00 5.92
C SER A 42 -8.64 -0.90 4.82
N LYS A 43 -9.30 -0.32 3.80
CA LYS A 43 -9.76 -1.07 2.61
C LYS A 43 -8.59 -1.64 1.80
N GLY A 44 -7.48 -0.91 1.73
CA GLY A 44 -6.23 -1.37 1.15
C GLY A 44 -5.71 -2.62 1.86
N GLN A 45 -5.73 -2.62 3.19
CA GLN A 45 -5.29 -3.76 4.01
C GLN A 45 -6.16 -5.00 3.77
N ASP A 46 -7.50 -4.87 3.78
CA ASP A 46 -8.40 -5.99 3.44
C ASP A 46 -8.12 -6.56 2.03
N THR A 47 -7.80 -5.68 1.07
CA THR A 47 -7.46 -6.10 -0.29
C THR A 47 -6.14 -6.88 -0.32
N VAL A 48 -5.14 -6.45 0.46
CA VAL A 48 -3.86 -7.16 0.61
C VAL A 48 -4.08 -8.51 1.28
N ASP A 49 -4.85 -8.60 2.36
CA ASP A 49 -5.14 -9.86 3.05
C ASP A 49 -5.81 -10.87 2.11
N ARG A 50 -6.79 -10.41 1.33
CA ARG A 50 -7.45 -11.23 0.31
C ARG A 50 -6.48 -11.66 -0.80
N ALA A 51 -5.51 -10.82 -1.15
CA ALA A 51 -4.48 -11.16 -2.12
C ALA A 51 -3.53 -12.23 -1.56
N VAL A 52 -3.12 -12.15 -0.29
CA VAL A 52 -2.32 -13.18 0.40
C VAL A 52 -3.05 -14.53 0.38
N ASP A 53 -4.33 -14.54 0.71
CA ASP A 53 -5.15 -15.76 0.66
C ASP A 53 -5.33 -16.30 -0.76
N GLY A 54 -5.45 -15.41 -1.75
CA GLY A 54 -5.44 -15.77 -3.17
C GLY A 54 -4.14 -16.47 -3.57
N ILE A 55 -3.00 -15.89 -3.21
CA ILE A 55 -1.67 -16.43 -3.51
C ILE A 55 -1.45 -17.77 -2.79
N ARG A 56 -1.93 -17.92 -1.55
CA ARG A 56 -1.88 -19.19 -0.80
C ARG A 56 -2.61 -20.31 -1.55
N ARG A 57 -3.81 -20.04 -2.08
CA ARG A 57 -4.57 -21.00 -2.89
C ARG A 57 -3.87 -21.35 -4.20
N VAL A 58 -3.28 -20.36 -4.87
CA VAL A 58 -2.46 -20.60 -6.07
C VAL A 58 -1.29 -21.52 -5.75
N ARG A 59 -0.57 -21.26 -4.65
CA ARG A 59 0.54 -22.12 -4.18
C ARG A 59 0.12 -23.57 -3.99
N GLU A 60 -1.00 -23.80 -3.32
CA GLU A 60 -1.54 -25.16 -3.09
C GLU A 60 -1.86 -25.87 -4.41
N THR A 61 -2.50 -25.15 -5.33
CA THR A 61 -2.89 -25.70 -6.64
C THR A 61 -1.66 -26.00 -7.51
N THR A 62 -0.63 -25.15 -7.45
CA THR A 62 0.67 -25.39 -8.10
C THR A 62 1.39 -26.60 -7.52
N MET A 63 1.41 -26.76 -6.19
CA MET A 63 1.99 -27.95 -5.54
C MET A 63 1.24 -29.24 -5.91
N GLN A 64 -0.09 -29.19 -6.01
CA GLN A 64 -0.88 -30.32 -6.47
C GLN A 64 -0.55 -30.68 -7.93
N SER A 65 -0.40 -29.67 -8.78
CA SER A 65 0.00 -29.84 -10.18
C SER A 65 1.38 -30.49 -10.30
N ALA A 66 2.34 -30.07 -9.47
CA ALA A 66 3.67 -30.67 -9.42
C ALA A 66 3.61 -32.17 -9.07
N ARG A 67 2.77 -32.56 -8.10
CA ARG A 67 2.56 -33.96 -7.73
C ARG A 67 1.93 -34.77 -8.87
N MET A 68 0.95 -34.21 -9.57
CA MET A 68 0.32 -34.88 -10.72
C MET A 68 1.31 -35.09 -11.86
N MET A 69 2.15 -34.09 -12.15
CA MET A 69 3.19 -34.21 -13.19
C MET A 69 4.24 -35.28 -12.84
N ARG A 70 4.66 -35.36 -11.58
CA ARG A 70 5.57 -36.42 -11.12
C ARG A 70 4.95 -37.81 -11.34
N ARG A 71 3.68 -38.00 -10.94
CA ARG A 71 2.95 -39.27 -11.18
C ARG A 71 2.79 -39.59 -12.68
N LEU A 72 2.54 -38.59 -13.51
CA LEU A 72 2.43 -38.76 -14.96
C LEU A 72 3.77 -39.19 -15.57
N SER A 73 4.88 -38.62 -15.09
CA SER A 73 6.23 -39.01 -15.50
C SER A 73 6.55 -40.46 -15.12
N GLU A 74 6.21 -40.87 -13.89
CA GLU A 74 6.37 -42.26 -13.41
C GLU A 74 5.53 -43.24 -14.25
N SER A 75 4.25 -42.93 -14.46
CA SER A 75 3.36 -43.76 -15.29
C SER A 75 3.82 -43.83 -16.75
N GLY A 76 4.32 -42.74 -17.31
CA GLY A 76 4.91 -42.73 -18.65
C GLY A 76 6.12 -43.65 -18.78
N GLN A 77 6.93 -43.75 -17.73
CA GLN A 77 8.07 -44.68 -17.67
C GLN A 77 7.60 -46.14 -17.63
N GLU A 78 6.62 -46.47 -16.78
CA GLU A 78 6.04 -47.83 -16.70
C GLU A 78 5.46 -48.29 -18.05
N VAL A 79 4.78 -47.39 -18.76
CA VAL A 79 4.27 -47.70 -20.11
C VAL A 79 5.41 -47.91 -21.10
N ASN A 80 6.47 -47.09 -21.04
CA ASN A 80 7.64 -47.29 -21.89
C ASN A 80 8.29 -48.66 -21.66
N ASP A 81 8.46 -49.09 -20.41
CA ASP A 81 9.03 -50.39 -20.05
C ASP A 81 8.16 -51.56 -20.56
N THR A 82 6.84 -51.38 -20.51
CA THR A 82 5.88 -52.34 -21.09
C THR A 82 6.02 -52.42 -22.62
N VAL A 83 6.17 -51.28 -23.30
CA VAL A 83 6.34 -51.23 -24.76
C VAL A 83 7.66 -51.87 -25.21
N VAL A 84 8.73 -51.70 -24.44
CA VAL A 84 10.02 -52.41 -24.66
C VAL A 84 9.80 -53.92 -24.55
N SER A 85 9.13 -54.38 -23.50
CA SER A 85 8.82 -55.81 -23.30
C SER A 85 7.98 -56.40 -24.45
N ILE A 86 6.98 -55.66 -24.95
CA ILE A 86 6.18 -56.07 -26.13
C ILE A 86 7.06 -56.16 -27.38
N THR A 87 7.99 -55.22 -27.57
CA THR A 87 8.89 -55.22 -28.71
C THR A 87 9.81 -56.45 -28.68
N ASP A 88 10.29 -56.85 -27.51
CA ASP A 88 11.10 -58.08 -27.33
C ASP A 88 10.28 -59.35 -27.57
N LEU A 89 9.03 -59.38 -27.10
CA LEU A 89 8.09 -60.49 -27.34
C LEU A 89 7.78 -60.65 -28.84
N THR A 90 7.46 -59.56 -29.54
CA THR A 90 7.18 -59.60 -30.99
C THR A 90 8.40 -60.02 -31.80
N THR A 91 9.61 -59.63 -31.37
CA THR A 91 10.87 -60.07 -31.98
C THR A 91 11.07 -61.57 -31.80
N SER A 92 10.82 -62.09 -30.59
CA SER A 92 10.89 -63.53 -30.29
C SER A 92 9.85 -64.33 -31.09
N MET A 93 8.62 -63.83 -31.18
CA MET A 93 7.53 -64.45 -31.95
C MET A 93 7.84 -64.48 -33.45
N ASN A 94 8.43 -63.42 -34.01
CA ASN A 94 8.88 -63.38 -35.39
C ASN A 94 10.00 -64.40 -35.67
N LEU A 95 10.96 -64.57 -34.75
CA LEU A 95 12.00 -65.60 -34.84
C LEU A 95 11.41 -67.02 -34.75
N LEU A 96 10.48 -67.24 -33.82
CA LEU A 96 9.83 -68.54 -33.64
C LEU A 96 9.01 -68.93 -34.87
N ALA A 97 8.28 -67.97 -35.44
CA ALA A 97 7.50 -68.14 -36.67
C ALA A 97 8.39 -68.41 -37.89
N LEU A 98 9.55 -67.76 -37.98
CA LEU A 98 10.54 -68.06 -39.02
C LEU A 98 11.06 -69.50 -38.91
N ASN A 99 11.41 -69.95 -37.70
CA ASN A 99 11.86 -71.32 -37.48
C ASN A 99 10.77 -72.34 -37.82
N ALA A 100 9.51 -72.06 -37.45
CA ALA A 100 8.36 -72.90 -37.78
C ALA A 100 8.11 -72.97 -39.30
N ALA A 101 8.25 -71.84 -40.01
CA ALA A 101 8.12 -71.80 -41.47
C ALA A 101 9.22 -72.62 -42.17
N ILE A 102 10.46 -72.58 -41.67
CA ILE A 102 11.57 -73.39 -42.19
C ILE A 102 11.28 -74.88 -41.99
N GLU A 103 10.84 -75.28 -40.80
CA GLU A 103 10.56 -76.69 -40.51
C GLU A 103 9.33 -77.21 -41.26
N ALA A 104 8.34 -76.35 -41.51
CA ALA A 104 7.19 -76.66 -42.36
C ALA A 104 7.59 -76.93 -43.82
N VAL A 105 8.54 -76.17 -44.39
CA VAL A 105 9.10 -76.45 -45.72
C VAL A 105 9.83 -77.80 -45.74
N ARG A 106 10.49 -78.16 -44.63
CA ARG A 106 11.21 -79.44 -44.46
C ARG A 106 10.28 -80.66 -44.43
N ALA A 107 9.05 -80.50 -43.95
CA ALA A 107 8.04 -81.56 -43.90
C ALA A 107 7.31 -81.79 -45.24
N SER A 108 7.67 -81.07 -46.31
CA SER A 108 7.13 -81.22 -47.67
C SER A 108 5.58 -81.16 -47.69
N GLU A 109 4.89 -82.19 -48.22
CA GLU A 109 3.42 -82.19 -48.36
C GLU A 109 2.67 -82.11 -47.01
N TYR A 110 3.24 -82.65 -45.93
CA TYR A 110 2.60 -82.62 -44.60
C TYR A 110 2.73 -81.26 -43.89
N GLY A 111 3.60 -80.37 -44.36
CA GLY A 111 3.91 -79.09 -43.73
C GLY A 111 3.16 -77.89 -44.30
N GLN A 112 2.43 -78.02 -45.42
CA GLN A 112 1.83 -76.86 -46.11
C GLN A 112 0.88 -76.05 -45.23
N GLY A 113 0.02 -76.70 -44.43
CA GLY A 113 -0.89 -76.00 -43.51
C GLY A 113 -0.15 -75.27 -42.38
N PHE A 114 0.94 -75.87 -41.87
CA PHE A 114 1.80 -75.25 -40.85
C PHE A 114 2.60 -74.07 -41.40
N ALA A 115 3.02 -74.11 -42.67
CA ALA A 115 3.75 -73.02 -43.31
C ALA A 115 2.89 -71.74 -43.43
N VAL A 116 1.60 -71.89 -43.75
CA VAL A 116 0.64 -70.77 -43.82
C VAL A 116 0.46 -70.14 -42.44
N ILE A 117 0.22 -70.96 -41.40
CA ILE A 117 0.08 -70.47 -40.02
C ILE A 117 1.35 -69.75 -39.55
N ALA A 118 2.53 -70.29 -39.86
CA ALA A 118 3.80 -69.67 -39.51
C ALA A 118 3.99 -68.30 -40.21
N GLN A 119 3.59 -68.15 -41.47
CA GLN A 119 3.59 -66.87 -42.16
C GLN A 119 2.61 -65.86 -41.54
N GLU A 120 1.41 -66.29 -41.15
CA GLU A 120 0.40 -65.45 -40.50
C GLU A 120 0.91 -64.92 -39.14
N ILE A 121 1.49 -65.80 -38.32
CA ILE A 121 2.10 -65.44 -37.02
C ILE A 121 3.24 -64.44 -37.24
N ARG A 122 4.07 -64.65 -38.26
CA ARG A 122 5.18 -63.75 -38.59
C ARG A 122 4.67 -62.37 -38.99
N ALA A 123 3.67 -62.31 -39.87
CA ALA A 123 3.06 -61.06 -40.31
C ALA A 123 2.45 -60.29 -39.12
N LEU A 124 1.75 -61.00 -38.23
CA LEU A 124 1.19 -60.43 -37.00
C LEU A 124 2.28 -59.89 -36.07
N ALA A 125 3.37 -60.64 -35.89
CA ALA A 125 4.50 -60.20 -35.05
C ALA A 125 5.17 -58.92 -35.59
N VAL A 126 5.38 -58.82 -36.92
CA VAL A 126 5.92 -57.60 -37.55
C VAL A 126 4.96 -56.42 -37.35
N HIS A 127 3.67 -56.61 -37.61
CA HIS A 127 2.66 -55.57 -37.44
C HIS A 127 2.56 -55.10 -35.98
N SER A 128 2.58 -56.02 -35.01
CA SER A 128 2.60 -55.71 -33.58
C SER A 128 3.87 -54.95 -33.16
N SER A 129 5.03 -55.28 -33.72
CA SER A 129 6.29 -54.57 -33.47
C SER A 129 6.24 -53.12 -33.98
N GLU A 130 5.69 -52.90 -35.17
CA GLU A 130 5.47 -51.55 -35.72
C GLU A 130 4.50 -50.73 -34.86
N ALA A 131 3.40 -51.34 -34.42
CA ALA A 131 2.44 -50.70 -33.51
C ALA A 131 3.12 -50.31 -32.18
N ALA A 132 3.91 -51.22 -31.59
CA ALA A 132 4.68 -50.94 -30.36
C ALA A 132 5.64 -49.76 -30.54
N ARG A 133 6.34 -49.64 -31.69
CA ARG A 133 7.21 -48.49 -31.98
C ARG A 133 6.45 -47.16 -32.08
N LYS A 134 5.26 -47.17 -32.68
CA LYS A 134 4.40 -45.97 -32.74
C LYS A 134 3.98 -45.53 -31.33
N VAL A 135 3.56 -46.48 -30.49
CA VAL A 135 3.24 -46.20 -29.08
C VAL A 135 4.47 -45.68 -28.34
N ALA A 136 5.65 -46.28 -28.51
CA ALA A 136 6.90 -45.80 -27.90
C ALA A 136 7.20 -44.34 -28.25
N THR A 137 6.97 -43.97 -29.51
CA THR A 137 7.17 -42.60 -29.99
C THR A 137 6.21 -41.64 -29.31
N HIS A 138 4.92 -41.98 -29.23
CA HIS A 138 3.93 -41.17 -28.52
C HIS A 138 4.26 -41.01 -27.03
N ILE A 139 4.68 -42.08 -26.36
CA ILE A 139 5.06 -42.03 -24.94
C ILE A 139 6.27 -41.10 -24.73
N ARG A 140 7.28 -41.13 -25.60
CA ARG A 140 8.41 -40.19 -25.51
C ARG A 140 7.97 -38.73 -25.68
N THR A 141 7.03 -38.45 -26.60
CA THR A 141 6.47 -37.11 -26.75
C THR A 141 5.77 -36.65 -25.47
N VAL A 142 4.92 -37.51 -24.88
CA VAL A 142 4.23 -37.21 -23.61
C VAL A 142 5.22 -36.99 -22.47
N GLN A 143 6.28 -37.80 -22.37
CA GLN A 143 7.34 -37.63 -21.36
C GLN A 143 8.09 -36.30 -21.52
N HIS A 144 8.41 -35.92 -22.76
CA HIS A 144 9.04 -34.64 -23.04
C HIS A 144 8.13 -33.46 -22.65
N GLU A 145 6.86 -33.49 -23.03
CA GLU A 145 5.89 -32.45 -22.67
C GLU A 145 5.69 -32.37 -21.15
N THR A 146 5.59 -33.53 -20.47
CA THR A 146 5.49 -33.61 -19.00
C THR A 146 6.70 -32.99 -18.30
N THR A 147 7.90 -33.20 -18.85
CA THR A 147 9.14 -32.61 -18.31
C THR A 147 9.14 -31.09 -18.50
N ALA A 148 8.74 -30.60 -19.68
CA ALA A 148 8.64 -29.17 -19.95
C ALA A 148 7.61 -28.47 -19.03
N ILE A 149 6.46 -29.12 -18.79
CA ILE A 149 5.44 -28.62 -17.87
C ILE A 149 5.97 -28.63 -16.43
N SER A 150 6.68 -29.67 -16.00
CA SER A 150 7.27 -29.72 -14.65
C SER A 150 8.22 -28.55 -14.38
N GLN A 151 9.08 -28.21 -15.34
CA GLN A 151 9.94 -27.02 -15.22
C GLN A 151 9.14 -25.73 -15.13
N SER A 152 8.03 -25.62 -15.86
CA SER A 152 7.13 -24.46 -15.78
C SER A 152 6.46 -24.35 -14.40
N VAL A 153 6.02 -25.48 -13.84
CA VAL A 153 5.43 -25.54 -12.49
C VAL A 153 6.46 -25.15 -11.42
N GLU A 154 7.71 -25.57 -11.57
CA GLU A 154 8.80 -25.20 -10.65
C GLU A 154 9.10 -23.69 -10.69
N ARG A 155 9.17 -23.09 -11.89
CA ARG A 155 9.29 -21.63 -12.05
C ARG A 155 8.10 -20.89 -11.44
N ASN A 156 6.87 -21.36 -11.69
CA ASN A 156 5.67 -20.78 -11.08
C ASN A 156 5.71 -20.85 -9.55
N THR A 157 6.24 -21.94 -8.98
CA THR A 157 6.39 -22.08 -7.54
C THR A 157 7.33 -21.02 -6.97
N GLN A 158 8.47 -20.76 -7.63
CA GLN A 158 9.39 -19.69 -7.23
C GLN A 158 8.75 -18.31 -7.35
N GLN A 159 8.02 -18.06 -8.44
CA GLN A 159 7.31 -16.79 -8.63
C GLN A 159 6.26 -16.55 -7.55
N VAL A 160 5.51 -17.58 -7.16
CA VAL A 160 4.51 -17.49 -6.08
C VAL A 160 5.15 -17.10 -4.74
N VAL A 161 6.35 -17.60 -4.43
CA VAL A 161 7.09 -17.20 -3.21
C VAL A 161 7.43 -15.72 -3.25
N VAL A 162 8.05 -15.25 -4.34
CA VAL A 162 8.42 -13.83 -4.50
C VAL A 162 7.19 -12.92 -4.43
N GLN A 163 6.07 -13.32 -5.04
CA GLN A 163 4.82 -12.57 -4.99
C GLN A 163 4.22 -12.54 -3.57
N THR A 164 4.35 -13.63 -2.82
CA THR A 164 3.89 -13.68 -1.41
C THR A 164 4.66 -12.65 -0.58
N ASP A 165 5.99 -12.61 -0.74
CA ASP A 165 6.85 -11.68 0.01
C ASP A 165 6.52 -10.22 -0.34
N LEU A 166 6.33 -9.90 -1.62
CA LEU A 166 6.00 -8.55 -2.08
C LEU A 166 4.65 -8.06 -1.53
N VAL A 167 3.63 -8.92 -1.57
CA VAL A 167 2.30 -8.58 -1.02
C VAL A 167 2.36 -8.43 0.49
N THR A 168 3.11 -9.27 1.19
CA THR A 168 3.31 -9.14 2.64
C THR A 168 4.00 -7.83 2.99
N GLN A 169 5.04 -7.44 2.24
CA GLN A 169 5.71 -6.16 2.43
C GLN A 169 4.79 -4.97 2.17
N THR A 170 3.90 -5.09 1.18
CA THR A 170 2.87 -4.07 0.91
C THR A 170 1.92 -3.90 2.11
N GLY A 171 1.53 -5.00 2.76
CA GLY A 171 0.72 -4.95 3.99
C GLY A 171 1.43 -4.23 5.15
N VAL A 172 2.73 -4.41 5.31
CA VAL A 172 3.52 -3.70 6.33
C VAL A 172 3.61 -2.20 6.04
N GLU A 173 3.80 -1.81 4.77
CA GLU A 173 3.82 -0.40 4.36
C GLU A 173 2.46 0.28 4.57
N LEU A 174 1.35 -0.42 4.31
CA LEU A 174 0.00 0.08 4.59
C LEU A 174 -0.26 0.27 6.10
N ASP A 175 0.18 -0.67 6.94
CA ASP A 175 0.11 -0.51 8.40
C ASP A 175 0.91 0.73 8.85
N ALA A 176 2.09 0.97 8.28
CA ALA A 176 2.89 2.15 8.57
C ALA A 176 2.16 3.45 8.14
N ILE A 177 1.48 3.45 6.99
CA ILE A 177 0.64 4.57 6.55
C ILE A 177 -0.50 4.80 7.54
N ASN A 178 -1.14 3.75 8.06
CA ASN A 178 -2.21 3.90 9.04
C ASN A 178 -1.71 4.58 10.32
N ILE A 179 -0.56 4.16 10.85
CA ILE A 179 0.07 4.78 12.03
C ILE A 179 0.36 6.27 11.80
N VAL A 180 0.94 6.62 10.65
CA VAL A 180 1.25 8.02 10.31
C VAL A 180 -0.04 8.84 10.17
N THR A 181 -1.10 8.25 9.62
CA THR A 181 -2.39 8.93 9.45
C THR A 181 -3.07 9.20 10.79
N GLU A 182 -3.02 8.26 11.73
CA GLU A 182 -3.50 8.46 13.10
C GLU A 182 -2.75 9.61 13.80
N GLN A 183 -1.41 9.68 13.64
CA GLN A 183 -0.62 10.79 14.15
C GLN A 183 -1.02 12.14 13.54
N ILE A 184 -1.37 12.17 12.24
CA ILE A 184 -1.87 13.38 11.58
C ILE A 184 -3.21 13.81 12.20
N VAL A 185 -4.13 12.88 12.48
CA VAL A 185 -5.41 13.20 13.14
C VAL A 185 -5.18 13.88 14.49
N ASP A 186 -4.26 13.35 15.30
CA ASP A 186 -3.92 13.92 16.60
C ASP A 186 -3.26 15.31 16.48
N LEU A 187 -2.32 15.47 15.55
CA LEU A 187 -1.67 16.77 15.29
C LEU A 187 -2.68 17.82 14.85
N VAL A 188 -3.60 17.46 13.95
CA VAL A 188 -4.65 18.36 13.46
C VAL A 188 -5.59 18.77 14.58
N LYS A 189 -5.94 17.85 15.48
CA LYS A 189 -6.72 18.17 16.67
C LYS A 189 -6.01 19.21 17.55
N ASN A 190 -4.72 19.03 17.81
CA ASN A 190 -3.93 20.00 18.58
C ASN A 190 -3.87 21.37 17.90
N ILE A 191 -3.68 21.42 16.58
CA ILE A 191 -3.67 22.67 15.80
C ILE A 191 -5.01 23.40 15.91
N ARG A 192 -6.13 22.67 15.82
CA ARG A 192 -7.46 23.26 15.97
C ARG A 192 -7.65 23.85 17.37
N ASP A 193 -7.30 23.09 18.41
CA ASP A 193 -7.45 23.51 19.79
C ASP A 193 -6.52 24.73 20.10
N ASP A 194 -5.32 24.78 19.51
CA ASP A 194 -4.41 25.94 19.58
C ASP A 194 -4.98 27.17 18.86
N ALA A 195 -5.52 26.99 17.66
CA ALA A 195 -6.14 28.06 16.89
C ALA A 195 -7.34 28.68 17.62
N GLU A 196 -8.20 27.85 18.24
CA GLU A 196 -9.31 28.34 19.07
C GLU A 196 -8.82 29.13 20.29
N ARG A 197 -7.80 28.63 20.99
CA ARG A 197 -7.19 29.32 22.13
C ARG A 197 -6.57 30.66 21.73
N GLN A 198 -5.82 30.67 20.64
CA GLN A 198 -5.18 31.88 20.12
C GLN A 198 -6.23 32.90 19.66
N GLY A 199 -7.28 32.47 18.96
CA GLY A 199 -8.39 33.33 18.56
C GLY A 199 -9.08 34.01 19.74
N LYS A 200 -9.35 33.25 20.81
CA LYS A 200 -9.87 33.82 22.07
C LYS A 200 -8.89 34.81 22.72
N SER A 201 -7.59 34.49 22.71
CA SER A 201 -6.54 35.38 23.23
C SER A 201 -6.45 36.70 22.46
N SER A 202 -6.57 36.65 21.13
CA SER A 202 -6.63 37.86 20.28
C SER A 202 -7.82 38.73 20.67
N GLN A 203 -9.02 38.16 20.84
CA GLN A 203 -10.19 38.93 21.24
C GLN A 203 -10.02 39.63 22.61
N MET A 204 -9.40 38.94 23.58
CA MET A 204 -9.07 39.53 24.88
C MET A 204 -8.04 40.67 24.74
N ALA A 205 -7.06 40.51 23.85
CA ALA A 205 -6.06 41.55 23.60
C ALA A 205 -6.68 42.79 22.95
N VAL A 206 -7.62 42.64 22.00
CA VAL A 206 -8.39 43.78 21.45
C VAL A 206 -9.09 44.54 22.57
N SER A 207 -9.83 43.84 23.44
CA SER A 207 -10.54 44.45 24.56
C SER A 207 -9.59 45.19 25.53
N SER A 208 -8.40 44.63 25.77
CA SER A 208 -7.38 45.25 26.61
C SER A 208 -6.81 46.53 25.97
N VAL A 209 -6.61 46.53 24.65
CA VAL A 209 -6.13 47.71 23.90
C VAL A 209 -7.18 48.82 23.89
N GLU A 210 -8.46 48.48 23.76
CA GLU A 210 -9.57 49.45 23.88
C GLU A 210 -9.63 50.09 25.28
N GLU A 211 -9.45 49.29 26.33
CA GLU A 211 -9.39 49.78 27.71
C GLU A 211 -8.19 50.71 27.94
N ILE A 212 -7.00 50.36 27.44
CA ILE A 212 -5.81 51.22 27.48
C ILE A 212 -6.06 52.54 26.76
N SER A 213 -6.74 52.51 25.61
CA SER A 213 -7.10 53.71 24.85
C SER A 213 -8.03 54.64 25.65
N ARG A 214 -9.04 54.07 26.31
CA ARG A 214 -9.94 54.80 27.22
C ARG A 214 -9.18 55.44 28.36
N MET A 215 -8.34 54.68 29.08
CA MET A 215 -7.52 55.19 30.18
C MET A 215 -6.57 56.30 29.73
N THR A 216 -5.94 56.15 28.56
CA THR A 216 -5.03 57.16 28.01
C THR A 216 -5.76 58.47 27.70
N SER A 217 -7.00 58.36 27.21
CA SER A 217 -7.85 59.52 26.95
C SER A 217 -8.23 60.25 28.24
N GLU A 218 -8.58 59.51 29.30
CA GLU A 218 -8.85 60.05 30.64
C GLU A 218 -7.62 60.75 31.24
N ILE A 219 -6.44 60.12 31.17
CA ILE A 219 -5.17 60.71 31.61
C ILE A 219 -4.89 62.03 30.87
N THR A 220 -5.13 62.05 29.55
CA THR A 220 -4.94 63.26 28.75
C THR A 220 -5.90 64.39 29.18
N ALA A 221 -7.15 64.05 29.50
CA ALA A 221 -8.13 65.00 30.04
C ALA A 221 -7.69 65.53 31.42
N HIS A 222 -7.24 64.67 32.32
CA HIS A 222 -6.70 65.06 33.63
C HIS A 222 -5.46 65.94 33.51
N MET A 223 -4.55 65.66 32.58
CA MET A 223 -3.38 66.50 32.32
C MET A 223 -3.78 67.91 31.85
N ARG A 224 -4.79 68.03 30.97
CA ARG A 224 -5.31 69.34 30.56
C ARG A 224 -5.91 70.11 31.73
N GLN A 225 -6.68 69.44 32.58
CA GLN A 225 -7.25 70.06 33.79
C GLN A 225 -6.14 70.51 34.75
N MET A 226 -5.11 69.68 34.96
CA MET A 226 -3.95 70.01 35.78
C MET A 226 -3.19 71.22 35.22
N GLN A 227 -3.00 71.29 33.90
CA GLN A 227 -2.38 72.45 33.25
C GLN A 227 -3.18 73.73 33.48
N GLN A 228 -4.52 73.68 33.42
CA GLN A 228 -5.39 74.82 33.73
C GLN A 228 -5.27 75.23 35.20
N SER A 229 -5.25 74.28 36.13
CA SER A 229 -5.07 74.55 37.56
C SER A 229 -3.70 75.17 37.86
N LEU A 230 -2.63 74.70 37.21
CA LEU A 230 -1.29 75.28 37.33
C LEU A 230 -1.25 76.71 36.78
N GLN A 231 -1.88 76.97 35.64
CA GLN A 231 -1.99 78.32 35.08
C GLN A 231 -2.70 79.26 36.05
N HIS A 232 -3.81 78.82 36.63
CA HIS A 232 -4.54 79.60 37.64
C HIS A 232 -3.68 79.88 38.89
N LEU A 233 -2.90 78.89 39.34
CA LEU A 233 -2.00 79.05 40.48
C LEU A 233 -0.87 80.04 40.20
N VAL A 234 -0.32 80.05 38.97
CA VAL A 234 0.66 81.05 38.52
C VAL A 234 0.04 82.45 38.55
N GLU A 235 -1.17 82.63 38.01
CA GLU A 235 -1.89 83.91 38.03
C GLU A 235 -2.17 84.42 39.46
N MET A 236 -2.60 83.52 40.35
CA MET A 236 -2.78 83.84 41.76
C MET A 236 -1.47 84.28 42.42
N THR A 237 -0.37 83.59 42.12
CA THR A 237 0.95 83.90 42.68
C THR A 237 1.46 85.25 42.17
N ASP A 238 1.29 85.57 40.89
CA ASP A 238 1.65 86.87 40.33
C ASP A 238 0.80 88.01 40.89
N SER A 239 -0.50 87.77 41.08
CA SER A 239 -1.40 88.73 41.74
C SER A 239 -0.96 89.00 43.19
N LEU A 240 -0.60 87.95 43.94
CA LEU A 240 -0.10 88.06 45.31
C LEU A 240 1.24 88.83 45.36
N ARG A 241 2.16 88.53 44.43
CA ARG A 241 3.44 89.24 44.28
C ARG A 241 3.23 90.73 43.99
N SER A 242 2.32 91.06 43.08
CA SER A 242 1.95 92.45 42.76
C SER A 242 1.40 93.19 43.97
N ARG A 243 0.48 92.56 44.73
CA ARG A 243 -0.05 93.14 45.97
C ARG A 243 1.02 93.38 47.02
N LEU A 244 1.97 92.46 47.21
CA LEU A 244 3.09 92.63 48.15
C LEU A 244 4.08 93.72 47.72
N ALA A 245 4.30 93.91 46.41
CA ALA A 245 5.16 94.98 45.90
C ALA A 245 4.63 96.38 46.28
N VAL A 246 3.30 96.56 46.30
CA VAL A 246 2.66 97.81 46.76
C VAL A 246 2.98 98.09 48.23
N PHE A 247 2.94 97.06 49.10
CA PHE A 247 3.29 97.22 50.52
C PHE A 247 4.78 97.53 50.74
N ARG A 248 5.68 96.94 49.94
CA ARG A 248 7.12 97.24 50.01
C ARG A 248 7.49 98.67 49.60
N ILE A 249 6.67 99.34 48.78
CA ILE A 249 6.86 100.75 48.41
C ILE A 249 6.39 101.68 49.53
N ALA A 250 5.47 101.24 50.39
CA ALA A 250 4.99 102.01 51.53
C ALA A 250 5.94 101.99 52.76
N GLU A 251 6.96 101.13 52.76
CA GLU A 251 7.98 101.02 53.84
C GLU A 251 9.31 101.73 53.54
N ARG A 252 9.43 102.45 52.41
CA ARG A 252 10.57 103.34 52.10
C ARG A 252 10.18 104.80 52.16
#